data_AF-A0AAQ4D5F7-F1
#
_entry.id   AF-A0AAQ4D5F7-F1
#
_cell.length_a   1.000
_cell.length_b   1.000
_cell.length_c   1.000
_cell.angle_alpha   90.00
_cell.angle_beta   90.00
_cell.angle_gamma   90.00
#
_symmetry.space_group_name_H-M   'P 1'
#
loop_
_entity.id
_entity.type
_entity.pdbx_description
1 polymer ?
#
loop_
_entity_poly.entity_id
_entity_poly.type
_entity_poly.pdbx_seq_one_letter_code
_entity_poly.pdbx_strand_id
1 'polypeptide(L)'
;MKVKCRFRASPESGSELYMAISRGLLQLGIDLMRELRRSALDANVVLSPYAVASDLEELLEGARGDTASQIGAALRLPPGQR
;
A
#
# COMPACT_ATOMS: atom_id res chain seq x y z
N MET A 1 26.31 -19.25 -26.15
CA MET A 1 26.28 -18.25 -25.07
C MET A 1 25.05 -18.54 -24.20
N LYS A 2 25.19 -18.98 -22.95
CA LYS A 2 24.05 -19.31 -22.06
C LYS A 2 23.90 -18.21 -21.01
N VAL A 3 22.86 -17.40 -21.12
CA VAL A 3 22.47 -16.44 -20.07
C VAL A 3 21.70 -17.21 -19.01
N LYS A 4 22.30 -17.40 -17.82
CA LYS A 4 21.65 -18.04 -16.68
C LYS A 4 20.86 -16.97 -15.92
N CYS A 5 19.60 -16.77 -16.28
CA CYS A 5 18.69 -15.96 -15.47
C CYS A 5 18.53 -16.61 -14.09
N ARG A 6 19.05 -15.96 -13.05
CA ARG A 6 18.73 -16.32 -11.66
C ARG A 6 17.48 -15.55 -11.27
N PHE A 7 16.30 -16.14 -11.49
CA PHE A 7 15.12 -15.73 -10.74
C PHE A 7 15.36 -16.06 -9.27
N ARG A 8 15.62 -15.03 -8.46
CA ARG A 8 15.69 -15.15 -7.01
C ARG A 8 14.28 -14.91 -6.50
N ALA A 9 13.53 -15.98 -6.24
CA ALA A 9 12.27 -15.86 -5.50
C ALA A 9 12.60 -15.27 -4.12
N SER A 10 11.92 -14.19 -3.74
CA SER A 10 11.98 -13.68 -2.37
C SER A 10 11.44 -14.77 -1.43
N PRO A 11 12.08 -15.06 -0.29
CA PRO A 11 11.75 -16.19 0.57
C PRO A 11 10.46 -16.00 1.39
N GLU A 12 9.74 -14.89 1.22
CA GLU A 12 8.51 -14.67 1.96
C GLU A 12 7.46 -15.68 1.52
N SER A 13 7.01 -16.50 2.48
CA SER A 13 5.89 -17.39 2.26
C SER A 13 4.71 -16.52 1.81
N GLY A 14 3.97 -16.92 0.77
CA GLY A 14 2.87 -16.09 0.24
C GLY A 14 1.86 -15.64 1.30
N SER A 15 1.77 -16.38 2.42
CA SER A 15 1.02 -16.00 3.62
C SER A 15 1.54 -14.77 4.36
N GLU A 16 2.85 -14.59 4.50
CA GLU A 16 3.44 -13.44 5.21
C GLU A 16 3.22 -12.14 4.43
N LEU A 17 3.45 -12.19 3.11
CA LEU A 17 3.20 -11.07 2.22
C LEU A 17 1.72 -10.66 2.22
N TYR A 18 0.81 -11.65 2.12
CA TYR A 18 -0.62 -11.41 2.18
C TYR A 18 -1.05 -10.77 3.51
N MET A 19 -0.48 -11.22 4.63
CA MET A 19 -0.73 -10.64 5.94
C MET A 19 -0.18 -9.21 6.06
N ALA A 20 0.99 -8.93 5.49
CA ALA A 20 1.57 -7.60 5.47
C ALA A 20 0.68 -6.61 4.68
N ILE A 21 0.25 -7.00 3.48
CA ILE A 21 -0.66 -6.20 2.65
C ILE A 21 -1.99 -5.97 3.37
N SER A 22 -2.57 -7.02 3.96
CA SER A 22 -3.82 -6.92 4.71
C SER A 22 -3.70 -5.96 5.90
N ARG A 23 -2.59 -6.00 6.64
CA ARG A 23 -2.33 -5.03 7.74
C ARG A 23 -2.17 -3.61 7.22
N GLY A 24 -1.47 -3.42 6.10
CA GLY A 24 -1.30 -2.12 5.47
C GLY A 24 -2.64 -1.49 5.08
N LEU A 25 -3.48 -2.25 4.36
CA LEU A 25 -4.83 -1.84 3.96
C LEU A 25 -5.74 -1.49 5.15
N LEU A 26 -5.76 -2.33 6.18
CA LEU A 26 -6.57 -2.08 7.38
C LEU A 26 -6.13 -0.80 8.08
N GLN A 27 -4.82 -0.59 8.19
CA GLN A 27 -4.29 0.56 8.88
C GLN A 27 -4.48 1.86 8.09
N LEU A 28 -4.34 1.83 6.76
CA LEU A 28 -4.72 2.94 5.89
C LEU A 28 -6.20 3.31 6.09
N GLY A 29 -7.09 2.32 6.11
CA GLY A 29 -8.52 2.55 6.35
C GLY A 29 -8.80 3.22 7.71
N ILE A 30 -8.12 2.80 8.77
CA ILE A 30 -8.21 3.42 10.10
C ILE A 30 -7.71 4.87 10.05
N ASP A 31 -6.58 5.12 9.41
CA ASP A 31 -5.96 6.44 9.33
C ASP A 31 -6.85 7.41 8.53
N LEU A 32 -7.40 6.96 7.40
CA LEU A 32 -8.39 7.71 6.61
C LEU A 32 -9.67 8.01 7.41
N MET A 33 -10.22 7.03 8.13
CA MET A 33 -11.40 7.24 8.95
C MET A 33 -11.18 8.27 10.05
N ARG A 34 -10.02 8.24 10.70
CA ARG A 34 -9.66 9.23 11.74
C ARG A 34 -9.58 10.62 11.15
N GLU A 35 -9.00 10.76 9.96
CA GLU A 35 -8.88 12.06 9.31
C GLU A 35 -10.23 12.60 8.83
N LEU A 36 -11.04 11.75 8.20
CA LEU A 36 -12.39 12.11 7.75
C LEU A 36 -13.30 12.50 8.92
N ARG A 37 -13.18 11.82 10.07
CA ARG A 37 -13.92 12.23 11.29
C ARG A 37 -13.52 13.60 11.80
N ARG A 38 -12.25 14.03 11.65
CA ARG A 38 -11.83 15.38 12.05
C ARG A 38 -12.37 16.45 11.12
N SER A 39 -12.51 16.15 9.83
CA SER A 39 -13.00 17.10 8.83
C SER A 39 -14.53 17.13 8.67
N ALA A 40 -15.24 16.07 9.09
CA ALA A 40 -16.67 15.90 8.87
C ALA A 40 -17.38 15.40 10.15
N LEU A 41 -17.35 16.21 11.21
CA LEU A 41 -17.78 15.84 12.56
C LEU A 41 -19.24 15.38 12.67
N ASP A 42 -20.13 15.95 11.85
CA ASP A 42 -21.58 15.74 11.91
C ASP A 42 -22.16 15.07 10.64
N ALA A 43 -21.31 14.43 9.83
CA ALA A 43 -21.72 13.77 8.59
C ALA A 43 -21.53 12.25 8.65
N ASN A 44 -22.39 11.53 7.93
CA ASN A 44 -22.16 10.13 7.62
C ASN A 44 -20.96 10.02 6.67
N VAL A 45 -20.03 9.11 6.99
CA VAL A 45 -18.85 8.84 6.16
C VAL A 45 -18.94 7.42 5.63
N VAL A 46 -18.77 7.28 4.31
CA VAL A 46 -18.60 5.99 3.62
C VAL A 46 -17.30 6.07 2.85
N LEU A 47 -16.42 5.10 3.03
CA LEU A 47 -15.21 4.95 2.20
C LEU A 47 -14.93 3.48 1.90
N SER A 48 -14.18 3.26 0.83
CA SER A 48 -13.54 1.97 0.54
C SER A 48 -12.02 2.15 0.69
N PRO A 49 -11.40 1.70 1.80
CA PRO A 49 -9.95 1.77 1.97
C PRO A 49 -9.19 1.06 0.83
N TYR A 50 -9.77 -0.03 0.32
CA TYR A 50 -9.19 -0.78 -0.80
C TYR A 50 -9.15 0.06 -2.07
N ALA A 51 -10.22 0.78 -2.41
CA ALA A 51 -10.24 1.62 -3.61
C ALA A 51 -9.16 2.71 -3.56
N VAL A 52 -9.04 3.40 -2.42
CA VAL A 52 -7.98 4.42 -2.23
C VAL A 52 -6.59 3.81 -2.33
N ALA A 53 -6.39 2.61 -1.79
CA ALA A 53 -5.11 1.92 -1.88
C ALA A 53 -4.76 1.54 -3.31
N SER A 54 -5.72 1.05 -4.10
CA SER A 54 -5.53 0.73 -5.51
C SER A 54 -5.16 1.97 -6.33
N ASP A 55 -5.86 3.08 -6.14
CA ASP A 55 -5.52 4.33 -6.83
C ASP A 55 -4.09 4.81 -6.48
N LEU A 56 -3.70 4.66 -5.20
CA LEU A 56 -2.34 5.00 -4.75
C LEU A 56 -1.27 4.05 -5.31
N GLU A 57 -1.57 2.76 -5.45
CA GLU A 57 -0.68 1.78 -6.09
C GLU A 57 -0.46 2.14 -7.56
N GLU A 58 -1.53 2.46 -8.30
CA GLU A 58 -1.43 2.88 -9.70
C GLU A 58 -0.58 4.15 -9.86
N LEU A 59 -0.72 5.11 -8.94
CA LEU A 59 0.13 6.30 -8.91
C LEU A 59 1.59 5.98 -8.57
N LEU A 60 1.85 4.96 -7.74
CA LEU A 60 3.19 4.57 -7.33
C LEU A 60 4.05 4.13 -8.52
N GLU A 61 3.47 3.44 -9.51
CA GLU A 61 4.15 2.99 -10.73
C GLU A 61 4.85 4.15 -11.49
N GLY A 62 4.18 5.30 -11.54
CA GLY A 62 4.71 6.53 -12.15
C GLY A 62 5.54 7.40 -11.20
N ALA A 63 5.40 7.22 -9.90
CA ALA A 63 6.00 8.10 -8.90
C ALA A 63 7.52 7.87 -8.78
N ARG A 64 8.26 8.93 -8.42
CA ARG A 64 9.70 8.88 -8.15
C ARG A 64 10.03 9.71 -6.92
N GLY A 65 11.24 9.53 -6.38
CA GLY A 65 11.76 10.32 -5.27
C GLY A 65 10.82 10.33 -4.06
N ASP A 66 10.59 11.51 -3.51
CA ASP A 66 9.77 11.71 -2.30
C ASP A 66 8.32 11.26 -2.50
N THR A 67 7.74 11.46 -3.69
CA THR A 67 6.37 11.04 -4.00
C THR A 67 6.22 9.53 -3.86
N ALA A 68 7.13 8.75 -4.46
CA ALA A 68 7.10 7.28 -4.34
C ALA A 68 7.30 6.84 -2.88
N SER A 69 8.18 7.52 -2.14
CA SER A 69 8.43 7.21 -0.74
C SER A 69 7.20 7.48 0.15
N GLN A 70 6.49 8.58 -0.08
CA GLN A 70 5.30 8.95 0.69
C GLN A 70 4.12 8.03 0.38
N ILE A 71 3.89 7.69 -0.89
CA ILE A 71 2.85 6.73 -1.30
C ILE A 71 3.12 5.35 -0.70
N GLY A 72 4.35 4.83 -0.82
CA GLY A 72 4.71 3.54 -0.23
C GLY A 72 4.59 3.52 1.30
N ALA A 73 4.87 4.65 1.97
CA ALA A 73 4.67 4.79 3.41
C ALA A 73 3.17 4.80 3.80
N ALA A 74 2.32 5.48 3.02
CA ALA A 74 0.88 5.51 3.25
C ALA A 74 0.24 4.12 3.09
N LEU A 75 0.67 3.38 2.06
CA LEU A 75 0.26 2.00 1.81
C LEU A 75 0.89 0.98 2.77
N ARG A 76 1.92 1.38 3.53
CA ARG A 76 2.71 0.54 4.44
C ARG A 76 3.25 -0.71 3.73
N LEU A 77 3.70 -0.53 2.49
CA LEU A 77 4.20 -1.63 1.66
C LEU A 77 5.42 -2.29 2.33
N PRO A 78 5.51 -3.63 2.27
CA PRO A 78 6.68 -4.33 2.78
C PRO A 78 7.93 -3.97 1.96
N PRO A 79 9.13 -4.11 2.55
CA PRO A 79 10.38 -3.83 1.86
C PRO A 79 10.49 -4.61 0.55
N GLY A 80 10.84 -3.93 -0.54
CA GLY A 80 11.03 -4.57 -1.85
C GLY A 80 9.76 -4.70 -2.70
N GLN A 81 8.60 -4.20 -2.26
CA GLN A 81 7.44 -3.99 -3.12
C GLN A 81 7.41 -2.57 -3.70
N ARG A 82 8.42 -2.23 -4.48
CA ARG A 82 8.52 -0.99 -5.25
C ARG A 82 8.80 -1.31 -6.71
#